data_AF-A0A960F8B0-F1
#
_entry.id   AF-A0A960F8B0-F1
#
_cell.length_a   1.000
_cell.length_b   1.000
_cell.length_c   1.000
_cell.angle_alpha   90.00
_cell.angle_beta   90.00
_cell.angle_gamma   90.00
#
_symmetry.space_group_name_H-M   'P 1'
#
loop_
_entity.id
_entity.type
_entity.pdbx_description
1 polymer ?
#
loop_
_entity_poly.entity_id
_entity_poly.type
_entity_poly.pdbx_seq_one_letter_code
_entity_poly.pdbx_strand_id
1 'polypeptide(L)'
;MRRSIIVMLGLVLGTLVVLAPTADAWETDIEATSGCSDEQATISVTFRNTETRVHGKYTMYVIAVDEQSGASIDLGAVPAGQQTNGVIETGLAELLPGQVRFEFTWAATPETEIVTVPYDAAGPCTGDTTVVCHKVSEGVYTIVPVPTSLLDVHLGHGDFPPVNGACVPVDPNGKTKVCHVENNAFTIIEVLNTELDAHLAMYPEDEVLGPEANCRDVVQYEICHIDENGQMTGLIVITEFEVPEHEFHGDYYPDSNGQCVPPRPTVDICHINGDGTVELITIIDLDEADHLAHGDFPPDAQGTCEDVFSICHVDLDALTVELIWVPLGELGTHLDHGDFLPDTVTGCDGNVELCHRGDDGSITQITVPNILVLGHLSHGDTPLNQAGNCGRLAEICHVDNGVPSKIEVPVTELATHFGHGDYLPLSTGDCVDPEHRAAICHTEDAGATFELIYIADSETALHLAHDDEIPTGAPPYDCSVFEAQPLIPKPAGIAPAGASPALDDSNPIVITIFGRVSQEELALITTPDTIDGPEAFQPLGGTVGTTATVLPSAPGGLTALDAVAQVGAIAKSVVEPLRWFRPLG
;
A
#
# COMPACT_ATOMS: atom_id res chain seq x y z
N MET A 1 -98.99 -35.91 -7.08
CA MET A 1 -97.87 -35.06 -7.55
C MET A 1 -97.74 -33.87 -6.62
N ARG A 2 -96.61 -33.77 -5.91
CA ARG A 2 -95.97 -32.57 -5.32
C ARG A 2 -94.90 -33.09 -4.36
N ARG A 3 -93.64 -33.01 -4.76
CA ARG A 3 -92.48 -33.29 -3.89
C ARG A 3 -91.94 -31.94 -3.41
N SER A 4 -91.86 -31.81 -2.08
CA SER A 4 -91.29 -30.69 -1.35
C SER A 4 -89.77 -30.70 -1.49
N ILE A 5 -89.18 -29.53 -1.76
CA ILE A 5 -87.75 -29.26 -1.67
C ILE A 5 -87.53 -28.52 -0.35
N ILE A 6 -86.70 -29.10 0.52
CA ILE A 6 -86.18 -28.50 1.74
C ILE A 6 -84.87 -27.80 1.36
N VAL A 7 -84.78 -26.50 1.57
CA VAL A 7 -83.54 -25.71 1.46
C VAL A 7 -82.90 -25.66 2.85
N MET A 8 -81.71 -26.25 2.99
CA MET A 8 -80.87 -26.11 4.18
C MET A 8 -80.18 -24.75 4.17
N LEU A 9 -80.31 -24.02 5.27
CA LEU A 9 -79.58 -22.80 5.59
C LEU A 9 -78.27 -23.20 6.28
N GLY A 10 -77.13 -23.06 5.59
CA GLY A 10 -75.80 -23.32 6.13
C GLY A 10 -75.21 -22.07 6.78
N LEU A 11 -74.96 -22.14 8.08
CA LEU A 11 -74.24 -21.14 8.87
C LEU A 11 -72.72 -21.38 8.68
N VAL A 12 -72.03 -20.49 7.96
CA VAL A 12 -70.57 -20.52 7.80
C VAL A 12 -69.94 -19.67 8.90
N LEU A 13 -69.27 -20.33 9.85
CA LEU A 13 -68.46 -19.72 10.89
C LEU A 13 -67.08 -19.41 10.29
N GLY A 14 -66.77 -18.13 10.07
CA GLY A 14 -65.47 -17.69 9.58
C GLY A 14 -64.44 -17.62 10.69
N THR A 15 -63.47 -18.53 10.69
CA THR A 15 -62.31 -18.50 11.58
C THR A 15 -61.28 -17.53 11.00
N LEU A 16 -61.10 -16.38 11.65
CA LEU A 16 -60.03 -15.43 11.34
C LEU A 16 -58.70 -16.02 11.83
N VAL A 17 -57.89 -16.56 10.93
CA VAL A 17 -56.52 -16.98 11.23
C VAL A 17 -55.64 -15.72 11.20
N VAL A 18 -55.29 -15.22 12.38
CA VAL A 18 -54.25 -14.18 12.51
C VAL A 18 -52.91 -14.89 12.36
N LEU A 19 -52.28 -14.75 11.19
CA LEU A 19 -50.90 -15.18 10.99
C LEU A 19 -50.02 -14.21 11.80
N ALA A 20 -49.35 -14.73 12.82
CA ALA A 20 -48.32 -13.96 13.50
C ALA A 20 -47.19 -13.68 12.49
N PRO A 21 -46.59 -12.48 12.50
CA PRO A 21 -45.39 -12.24 11.71
C PRO A 21 -44.32 -13.26 12.12
N THR A 22 -43.80 -14.01 11.15
CA THR A 22 -42.58 -14.80 11.35
C THR A 22 -41.47 -13.81 11.68
N ALA A 23 -40.83 -13.98 12.83
CA ALA A 23 -39.58 -13.27 13.10
C ALA A 23 -38.63 -13.61 11.95
N ASP A 24 -38.10 -12.60 11.28
CA ASP A 24 -37.07 -12.79 10.25
C ASP A 24 -35.91 -13.51 10.94
N ALA A 25 -35.59 -14.72 10.46
CA ALA A 25 -34.46 -15.49 10.96
C ALA A 25 -33.19 -14.80 10.47
N TRP A 26 -32.15 -14.78 11.29
CA TRP A 26 -30.88 -14.18 10.94
C TRP A 26 -30.19 -15.03 9.88
N GLU A 27 -29.73 -14.40 8.81
CA GLU A 27 -28.98 -15.07 7.74
C GLU A 27 -27.49 -14.78 7.95
N THR A 28 -26.71 -15.82 8.31
CA THR A 28 -25.27 -15.74 8.53
C THR A 28 -24.54 -16.99 8.02
N ASP A 29 -23.33 -16.82 7.48
CA ASP A 29 -22.38 -17.93 7.26
C ASP A 29 -21.22 -17.78 8.26
N ILE A 30 -20.90 -18.84 8.98
CA ILE A 30 -19.94 -18.81 10.08
C ILE A 30 -19.04 -20.04 10.03
N GLU A 31 -17.73 -19.84 10.15
CA GLU A 31 -16.73 -20.91 10.14
C GLU A 31 -15.69 -20.72 11.24
N ALA A 32 -15.11 -21.83 11.72
CA ALA A 32 -14.01 -21.84 12.68
C ALA A 32 -13.02 -22.95 12.31
N THR A 33 -11.73 -22.63 12.29
CA THR A 33 -10.65 -23.57 12.00
C THR A 33 -9.51 -23.38 12.99
N SER A 34 -8.96 -24.46 13.52
CA SER A 34 -7.85 -24.41 14.48
C SER A 34 -6.50 -24.52 13.78
N GLY A 35 -5.49 -23.83 14.31
CA GLY A 35 -4.10 -23.85 13.81
C GLY A 35 -3.09 -23.62 14.93
N CYS A 36 -1.84 -23.38 14.53
CA CYS A 36 -0.74 -22.99 15.43
C CYS A 36 -0.10 -21.69 14.92
N SER A 37 0.21 -20.78 15.84
CA SER A 37 1.02 -19.57 15.61
C SER A 37 1.98 -19.42 16.79
N ASP A 38 3.29 -19.34 16.52
CA ASP A 38 4.32 -19.00 17.52
C ASP A 38 4.17 -19.73 18.88
N GLU A 39 4.21 -21.08 18.85
CA GLU A 39 4.06 -21.97 20.02
C GLU A 39 2.66 -22.02 20.66
N GLN A 40 1.69 -21.29 20.12
CA GLN A 40 0.33 -21.25 20.66
C GLN A 40 -0.69 -21.76 19.64
N ALA A 41 -1.66 -22.50 20.14
CA ALA A 41 -2.82 -22.90 19.35
C ALA A 41 -3.71 -21.68 19.13
N THR A 42 -4.12 -21.48 17.89
CA THR A 42 -4.98 -20.37 17.47
C THR A 42 -6.24 -20.91 16.81
N ILE A 43 -7.30 -20.11 16.78
CA ILE A 43 -8.53 -20.44 16.05
C ILE A 43 -8.85 -19.28 15.10
N SER A 44 -8.77 -19.56 13.80
CA SER A 44 -9.21 -18.64 12.75
C SER A 44 -10.72 -18.74 12.61
N VAL A 45 -11.40 -17.60 12.72
CA VAL A 45 -12.86 -17.48 12.64
C VAL A 45 -13.24 -16.61 11.45
N THR A 46 -14.30 -17.00 10.76
CA THR A 46 -14.91 -16.25 9.67
C THR A 46 -16.38 -16.01 10.00
N PHE A 47 -16.82 -14.77 9.85
CA PHE A 47 -18.23 -14.41 9.98
C PHE A 47 -18.67 -13.60 8.76
N ARG A 48 -19.72 -14.05 8.09
CA ARG A 48 -20.37 -13.34 6.98
C ARG A 48 -21.82 -13.07 7.35
N ASN A 49 -22.19 -11.79 7.25
CA ASN A 49 -23.57 -11.35 7.35
C ASN A 49 -24.21 -11.53 5.97
N THR A 50 -25.04 -12.57 5.78
CA THR A 50 -25.62 -12.91 4.46
C THR A 50 -26.92 -12.19 4.17
N GLU A 51 -27.35 -11.28 5.05
CA GLU A 51 -28.46 -10.38 4.77
C GLU A 51 -28.24 -9.65 3.45
N THR A 52 -29.18 -9.82 2.52
CA THR A 52 -29.13 -9.20 1.19
C THR A 52 -29.76 -7.82 1.15
N ARG A 53 -30.43 -7.40 2.24
CA ARG A 53 -31.11 -6.11 2.33
C ARG A 53 -30.13 -5.02 2.75
N VAL A 54 -29.61 -4.29 1.77
CA VAL A 54 -28.54 -3.27 1.91
C VAL A 54 -28.92 -2.00 2.70
N HIS A 55 -30.03 -1.97 3.42
CA HIS A 55 -30.30 -0.85 4.30
C HIS A 55 -29.39 -0.98 5.52
N GLY A 56 -28.55 0.01 5.82
CA GLY A 56 -27.59 0.04 6.96
C GLY A 56 -28.17 -0.15 8.37
N LYS A 57 -29.41 -0.63 8.48
CA LYS A 57 -30.07 -1.18 9.67
C LYS A 57 -29.65 -2.62 9.98
N TYR A 58 -29.06 -3.34 9.03
CA TYR A 58 -28.71 -4.77 9.16
C TYR A 58 -27.22 -5.01 9.45
N THR A 59 -26.55 -4.05 10.09
CA THR A 59 -25.20 -4.28 10.63
C THR A 59 -25.29 -5.13 11.90
N MET A 60 -24.41 -6.12 12.03
CA MET A 60 -24.29 -6.96 13.24
C MET A 60 -22.98 -6.64 13.96
N TYR A 61 -23.02 -6.51 15.28
CA TYR A 61 -21.81 -6.50 16.12
C TYR A 61 -21.50 -7.92 16.56
N VAL A 62 -20.28 -8.40 16.32
CA VAL A 62 -19.96 -9.84 16.43
C VAL A 62 -18.77 -10.06 17.35
N ILE A 63 -18.93 -10.96 18.32
CA ILE A 63 -17.85 -11.45 19.19
C ILE A 63 -17.78 -12.97 19.04
N ALA A 64 -16.58 -13.49 18.82
CA ALA A 64 -16.32 -14.93 18.76
C ALA A 64 -15.55 -15.37 20.02
N VAL A 65 -16.04 -16.41 20.70
CA VAL A 65 -15.48 -16.91 21.97
C VAL A 65 -15.17 -18.40 21.83
N ASP A 66 -13.93 -18.80 22.05
CA ASP A 66 -13.56 -20.21 22.18
C ASP A 66 -14.08 -20.76 23.52
N GLU A 67 -14.89 -21.81 23.47
CA GLU A 67 -15.43 -22.42 24.69
C GLU A 67 -14.40 -23.24 25.48
N GLN A 68 -13.28 -23.62 24.86
CA GLN A 68 -12.24 -24.40 25.53
C GLN A 68 -11.33 -23.50 26.40
N SER A 69 -10.77 -22.45 25.83
CA SER A 69 -9.86 -21.52 26.54
C SER A 69 -10.60 -20.37 27.24
N GLY A 70 -11.80 -20.01 26.76
CA GLY A 70 -12.49 -18.79 27.15
C GLY A 70 -11.93 -17.52 26.51
N ALA A 71 -10.94 -17.63 25.61
CA ALA A 71 -10.42 -16.52 24.83
C ALA A 71 -11.46 -16.05 23.80
N SER A 72 -11.41 -14.77 23.43
CA SER A 72 -12.38 -14.17 22.53
C SER A 72 -11.77 -13.11 21.64
N ILE A 73 -12.36 -12.89 20.47
CA ILE A 73 -12.07 -11.78 19.58
C ILE A 73 -13.34 -10.99 19.27
N ASP A 74 -13.25 -9.66 19.33
CA ASP A 74 -14.29 -8.75 18.85
C ASP A 74 -14.05 -8.50 17.35
N LEU A 75 -14.94 -9.00 16.51
CA LEU A 75 -14.90 -8.84 15.06
C LEU A 75 -15.53 -7.52 14.60
N GLY A 76 -16.06 -6.73 15.53
CA GLY A 76 -16.61 -5.41 15.30
C GLY A 76 -17.95 -5.44 14.57
N ALA A 77 -18.21 -4.36 13.83
CA ALA A 77 -19.43 -4.17 13.06
C ALA A 77 -19.30 -4.82 11.67
N VAL A 78 -20.20 -5.73 11.34
CA VAL A 78 -20.26 -6.44 10.06
C VAL A 78 -21.53 -6.03 9.31
N PRO A 79 -21.44 -5.14 8.30
CA PRO A 79 -22.58 -4.74 7.48
C PRO A 79 -23.20 -5.91 6.70
N ALA A 80 -24.45 -5.73 6.27
CA ALA A 80 -25.13 -6.68 5.38
C ALA A 80 -24.31 -6.96 4.11
N GLY A 81 -24.20 -8.24 3.74
CA GLY A 81 -23.41 -8.73 2.59
C GLY A 81 -21.90 -8.80 2.81
N GLN A 82 -21.38 -8.30 3.94
CA GLN A 82 -19.95 -8.24 4.23
C GLN A 82 -19.47 -9.46 5.03
N GLN A 83 -18.17 -9.72 4.93
CA GLN A 83 -17.46 -10.74 5.70
C GLN A 83 -16.33 -10.09 6.52
N THR A 84 -16.09 -10.65 7.70
CA THR A 84 -14.92 -10.35 8.52
C THR A 84 -14.25 -11.64 8.98
N ASN A 85 -12.94 -11.56 9.22
CA ASN A 85 -12.13 -12.68 9.70
C ASN A 85 -11.39 -12.24 10.97
N GLY A 86 -11.09 -13.18 11.86
CA GLY A 86 -10.29 -12.93 13.05
C GLY A 86 -9.55 -14.16 13.51
N VAL A 87 -8.60 -13.96 14.43
CA VAL A 87 -7.83 -15.04 15.05
C VAL A 87 -7.97 -14.95 16.56
N ILE A 88 -8.44 -16.02 17.19
CA ILE A 88 -8.48 -16.16 18.65
C ILE A 88 -7.14 -16.74 19.11
N GLU A 89 -6.36 -15.95 19.84
CA GLU A 89 -5.17 -16.41 20.56
C GLU A 89 -5.61 -17.15 21.83
N THR A 90 -5.51 -18.48 21.84
CA THR A 90 -6.10 -19.29 22.93
C THR A 90 -5.23 -19.33 24.19
N GLY A 91 -3.94 -19.02 24.08
CA GLY A 91 -2.96 -19.20 25.15
C GLY A 91 -2.68 -20.67 25.50
N LEU A 92 -3.21 -21.63 24.73
CA LEU A 92 -3.01 -23.06 24.91
C LEU A 92 -1.93 -23.56 23.96
N ALA A 93 -1.15 -24.56 24.39
CA ALA A 93 -0.17 -25.22 23.55
C ALA A 93 -0.78 -26.28 22.62
N GLU A 94 -2.03 -26.70 22.84
CA GLU A 94 -2.76 -27.65 22.01
C GLU A 94 -4.26 -27.41 22.16
N LEU A 95 -5.05 -27.75 21.12
CA LEU A 95 -6.52 -27.70 21.16
C LEU A 95 -7.10 -29.09 20.95
N LEU A 96 -8.12 -29.40 21.73
CA LEU A 96 -8.97 -30.56 21.47
C LEU A 96 -10.08 -30.12 20.49
N PRO A 97 -10.77 -31.06 19.81
CA PRO A 97 -11.96 -30.68 19.05
C PRO A 97 -12.95 -29.94 19.96
N GLY A 98 -13.37 -28.76 19.54
CA GLY A 98 -14.10 -27.82 20.37
C GLY A 98 -15.14 -27.03 19.58
N GLN A 99 -15.63 -25.94 20.18
CA GLN A 99 -16.61 -25.05 19.56
C GLN A 99 -16.26 -23.59 19.82
N VAL A 100 -16.48 -22.75 18.81
CA VAL A 100 -16.51 -21.29 18.97
C VAL A 100 -17.96 -20.86 19.08
N ARG A 101 -18.27 -20.10 20.12
CA ARG A 101 -19.54 -19.43 20.34
C ARG A 101 -19.47 -18.02 19.75
N PHE A 102 -20.26 -17.76 18.72
CA PHE A 102 -20.47 -16.44 18.15
C PHE A 102 -21.67 -15.79 18.84
N GLU A 103 -21.44 -14.62 19.41
CA GLU A 103 -22.46 -13.76 20.00
C GLU A 103 -22.60 -12.54 19.10
N PHE A 104 -23.76 -12.36 18.49
CA PHE A 104 -23.98 -11.22 17.60
C PHE A 104 -25.30 -10.50 17.87
N THR A 105 -25.27 -9.18 17.75
CA THR A 105 -26.37 -8.28 18.08
C THR A 105 -26.60 -7.31 16.93
N TRP A 106 -27.86 -7.07 16.56
CA TRP A 106 -28.17 -6.05 15.56
C TRP A 106 -27.73 -4.67 16.04
N ALA A 107 -27.16 -3.87 15.16
CA ALA A 107 -26.89 -2.47 15.47
C ALA A 107 -28.19 -1.69 15.76
N ALA A 108 -29.31 -2.10 15.15
CA ALA A 108 -30.61 -1.47 15.32
C ALA A 108 -31.37 -1.90 16.59
N THR A 109 -31.08 -3.08 17.15
CA THR A 109 -31.82 -3.64 18.29
C THR A 109 -30.91 -4.41 19.24
N PRO A 110 -31.12 -4.36 20.57
CA PRO A 110 -30.28 -5.05 21.54
C PRO A 110 -30.54 -6.57 21.61
N GLU A 111 -31.15 -7.17 20.59
CA GLU A 111 -31.39 -8.61 20.55
C GLU A 111 -30.09 -9.31 20.14
N THR A 112 -29.61 -10.18 21.03
CA THR A 112 -28.41 -11.00 20.81
C THR A 112 -28.82 -12.39 20.40
N GLU A 113 -28.23 -12.90 19.33
CA GLU A 113 -28.27 -14.30 18.95
C GLU A 113 -26.92 -14.96 19.24
N ILE A 114 -26.99 -16.27 19.53
CA ILE A 114 -25.83 -17.09 19.86
C ILE A 114 -25.82 -18.30 18.94
N VAL A 115 -24.74 -18.46 18.18
CA VAL A 115 -24.51 -19.62 17.31
C VAL A 115 -23.18 -20.26 17.66
N THR A 116 -23.12 -21.58 17.69
CA THR A 116 -21.90 -22.34 18.00
C THR A 116 -21.45 -23.14 16.78
N VAL A 117 -20.17 -23.04 16.43
CA VAL A 117 -19.58 -23.73 15.27
C VAL A 117 -18.40 -24.60 15.73
N PRO A 118 -18.33 -25.87 15.31
CA PRO A 118 -17.25 -26.76 15.73
C PRO A 118 -15.93 -26.43 15.01
N TYR A 119 -14.81 -26.78 15.64
CA TYR A 119 -13.48 -26.81 15.03
C TYR A 119 -12.74 -28.11 15.43
N ASP A 120 -11.79 -28.54 14.61
CA ASP A 120 -11.02 -29.79 14.81
C ASP A 120 -9.91 -29.63 15.87
N ALA A 121 -9.18 -30.70 16.20
CA ALA A 121 -8.02 -30.58 17.08
C ALA A 121 -6.86 -29.84 16.41
N ALA A 122 -6.14 -28.99 17.14
CA ALA A 122 -4.80 -28.55 16.77
C ALA A 122 -3.78 -29.28 17.65
N GLY A 123 -2.81 -29.94 17.01
CA GLY A 123 -1.76 -30.70 17.70
C GLY A 123 -0.92 -29.81 18.62
N PRO A 124 0.02 -30.39 19.38
CA PRO A 124 0.92 -29.59 20.20
C PRO A 124 1.64 -28.61 19.29
N CYS A 125 1.35 -27.33 19.48
CA CYS A 125 2.01 -26.20 18.85
C CYS A 125 3.39 -26.10 19.48
N THR A 126 4.27 -27.00 19.08
CA THR A 126 5.70 -26.87 19.34
C THR A 126 6.21 -25.86 18.33
N GLY A 127 6.61 -24.68 18.79
CA GLY A 127 7.44 -23.81 17.97
C GLY A 127 8.69 -24.54 17.53
N ASP A 128 9.37 -24.00 16.53
CA ASP A 128 10.58 -24.59 16.00
C ASP A 128 11.52 -24.92 17.15
N THR A 129 11.81 -26.21 17.33
CA THR A 129 12.78 -26.64 18.34
C THR A 129 14.13 -26.76 17.68
N THR A 130 15.12 -26.09 18.24
CA THR A 130 16.53 -26.36 17.93
C THR A 130 17.12 -27.30 18.98
N VAL A 131 18.31 -27.83 18.72
CA VAL A 131 19.00 -28.69 19.68
C VAL A 131 20.23 -27.96 20.22
N VAL A 132 20.43 -28.02 21.53
CA VAL A 132 21.62 -27.50 22.19
C VAL A 132 22.31 -28.60 22.99
N CYS A 133 23.63 -28.46 23.14
CA CYS A 133 24.45 -29.25 24.03
C CYS A 133 24.43 -28.62 25.43
N HIS A 134 23.56 -29.16 26.27
CA HIS A 134 23.37 -28.71 27.64
C HIS A 134 24.37 -29.36 28.60
N LYS A 135 25.01 -28.58 29.46
CA LYS A 135 26.00 -29.09 30.42
C LYS A 135 25.33 -29.76 31.62
N VAL A 136 25.38 -31.09 31.69
CA VAL A 136 24.85 -31.87 32.83
C VAL A 136 25.85 -32.02 33.98
N SER A 137 27.15 -32.05 33.70
CA SER A 137 28.22 -32.01 34.71
C SER A 137 29.52 -31.50 34.11
N GLU A 138 30.58 -31.30 34.90
CA GLU A 138 31.89 -30.91 34.36
C GLU A 138 32.34 -31.86 33.24
N GLY A 139 32.56 -31.31 32.05
CA GLY A 139 32.99 -32.05 30.86
C GLY A 139 31.96 -32.98 30.24
N VAL A 140 30.69 -32.99 30.71
CA VAL A 140 29.63 -33.85 30.19
C VAL A 140 28.47 -32.98 29.70
N TYR A 141 28.13 -33.18 28.43
CA TYR A 141 27.06 -32.47 27.75
C TYR A 141 26.05 -33.45 27.16
N THR A 142 24.80 -33.06 27.11
CA THR A 142 23.70 -33.84 26.51
C THR A 142 22.94 -32.99 25.51
N ILE A 143 22.47 -33.59 24.42
CA ILE A 143 21.62 -32.91 23.45
C ILE A 143 20.22 -32.76 24.06
N VAL A 144 19.76 -31.52 24.16
CA VAL A 144 18.43 -31.17 24.64
C VAL A 144 17.72 -30.36 23.55
N PRO A 145 16.52 -30.77 23.09
CA PRO A 145 15.71 -29.92 22.24
C PRO A 145 15.18 -28.76 23.07
N VAL A 146 15.34 -27.55 22.56
CA VAL A 146 14.87 -26.31 23.18
C VAL A 146 14.05 -25.53 22.17
N PRO A 147 12.97 -24.84 22.58
CA PRO A 147 12.31 -23.87 21.73
C PRO A 147 13.32 -22.86 21.19
N THR A 148 13.25 -22.53 19.90
CA THR A 148 14.15 -21.56 19.27
C THR A 148 14.05 -20.19 19.95
N SER A 149 12.87 -19.85 20.46
CA SER A 149 12.61 -18.67 21.30
C SER A 149 13.46 -18.61 22.59
N LEU A 150 13.98 -19.75 23.07
CA LEU A 150 14.82 -19.85 24.26
C LEU A 150 16.30 -20.08 23.93
N LEU A 151 16.69 -20.08 22.66
CA LEU A 151 18.07 -20.37 22.24
C LEU A 151 19.07 -19.40 22.90
N ASP A 152 18.80 -18.10 22.88
CA ASP A 152 19.70 -17.08 23.46
C ASP A 152 19.90 -17.25 24.96
N VAL A 153 18.84 -17.63 25.69
CA VAL A 153 18.91 -17.93 27.12
C VAL A 153 19.87 -19.09 27.34
N HIS A 154 19.75 -20.15 26.54
CA HIS A 154 20.59 -21.35 26.59
C HIS A 154 22.06 -21.05 26.23
N LEU A 155 22.30 -20.27 25.19
CA LEU A 155 23.65 -19.86 24.82
C LEU A 155 24.29 -18.96 25.90
N GLY A 156 23.52 -18.07 26.52
CA GLY A 156 24.00 -17.10 27.52
C GLY A 156 24.53 -17.70 28.83
N HIS A 157 24.22 -18.96 29.15
CA HIS A 157 24.74 -19.65 30.34
C HIS A 157 25.64 -20.86 30.02
N GLY A 158 26.09 -20.96 28.77
CA GLY A 158 27.18 -21.87 28.36
C GLY A 158 26.74 -23.17 27.69
N ASP A 159 25.49 -23.28 27.24
CA ASP A 159 25.09 -24.30 26.27
C ASP A 159 25.56 -23.87 24.86
N PHE A 160 25.69 -24.82 23.93
CA PHE A 160 26.18 -24.54 22.57
C PHE A 160 25.52 -25.46 21.54
N PRO A 161 25.39 -25.09 20.25
CA PRO A 161 24.82 -25.97 19.24
C PRO A 161 25.70 -27.21 18.99
N PRO A 162 25.12 -28.41 18.77
CA PRO A 162 25.89 -29.61 18.47
C PRO A 162 26.59 -29.50 17.12
N VAL A 163 27.88 -29.87 17.08
CA VAL A 163 28.64 -29.96 15.83
C VAL A 163 28.49 -31.37 15.27
N ASN A 164 27.94 -31.51 14.06
CA ASN A 164 27.66 -32.81 13.42
C ASN A 164 26.83 -33.76 14.31
N GLY A 165 25.87 -33.22 15.07
CA GLY A 165 25.01 -34.00 15.96
C GLY A 165 25.72 -34.54 17.21
N ALA A 166 26.91 -34.03 17.55
CA ALA A 166 27.65 -34.43 18.75
C ALA A 166 27.97 -33.22 19.65
N CYS A 167 27.90 -33.45 20.97
CA CYS A 167 28.34 -32.49 21.96
C CYS A 167 29.84 -32.66 22.22
N VAL A 168 30.64 -32.13 21.31
CA VAL A 168 32.09 -32.05 21.47
C VAL A 168 32.39 -30.70 22.11
N PRO A 169 32.91 -30.67 23.36
CA PRO A 169 33.35 -29.41 23.96
C PRO A 169 34.41 -28.80 23.05
N VAL A 170 34.20 -27.56 22.65
CA VAL A 170 35.18 -26.78 21.93
C VAL A 170 36.39 -26.63 22.87
N ASP A 171 37.55 -27.21 22.50
CA ASP A 171 38.78 -27.03 23.28
C ASP A 171 39.07 -25.53 23.34
N PRO A 172 39.13 -24.87 24.52
CA PRO A 172 39.39 -23.44 24.60
C PRO A 172 40.77 -23.05 24.04
N ASN A 173 41.70 -24.00 23.91
CA ASN A 173 42.98 -23.81 23.23
C ASN A 173 42.98 -24.33 21.78
N GLY A 174 41.88 -24.94 21.35
CA GLY A 174 41.65 -25.31 19.97
C GLY A 174 41.55 -24.07 19.10
N LYS A 175 41.76 -24.28 17.80
CA LYS A 175 41.49 -23.26 16.79
C LYS A 175 40.28 -23.68 16.00
N THR A 176 39.44 -22.71 15.68
CA THR A 176 38.32 -22.84 14.74
C THR A 176 38.74 -22.19 13.44
N LYS A 177 38.48 -22.87 12.31
CA LYS A 177 38.68 -22.21 11.01
C LYS A 177 37.46 -21.37 10.67
N VAL A 178 37.72 -20.14 10.31
CA VAL A 178 36.75 -19.12 9.92
C VAL A 178 36.99 -18.79 8.45
N CYS A 179 35.93 -18.70 7.66
CA CYS A 179 36.00 -18.33 6.25
C CYS A 179 35.73 -16.84 6.07
N HIS A 180 36.69 -16.14 5.47
CA HIS A 180 36.60 -14.72 5.12
C HIS A 180 36.40 -14.56 3.62
N VAL A 181 35.53 -13.63 3.22
CA VAL A 181 35.34 -13.21 1.83
C VAL A 181 36.22 -11.99 1.59
N GLU A 182 37.29 -12.14 0.82
CA GLU A 182 38.11 -11.01 0.36
C GLU A 182 38.17 -11.02 -1.17
N ASN A 183 37.70 -9.95 -1.83
CA ASN A 183 37.76 -9.80 -3.30
C ASN A 183 37.15 -10.98 -4.08
N ASN A 184 35.94 -11.44 -3.71
CA ASN A 184 35.26 -12.62 -4.26
C ASN A 184 36.06 -13.93 -4.13
N ALA A 185 37.03 -14.01 -3.20
CA ALA A 185 37.78 -15.21 -2.89
C ALA A 185 37.71 -15.54 -1.40
N PHE A 186 37.57 -16.82 -1.08
CA PHE A 186 37.57 -17.29 0.30
C PHE A 186 38.99 -17.47 0.82
N THR A 187 39.28 -16.86 1.97
CA THR A 187 40.47 -17.18 2.76
C THR A 187 40.05 -17.90 4.04
N ILE A 188 40.80 -18.93 4.41
CA ILE A 188 40.56 -19.70 5.64
C ILE A 188 41.56 -19.24 6.68
N ILE A 189 41.08 -18.68 7.78
CA ILE A 189 41.90 -18.25 8.92
C ILE A 189 41.60 -19.16 10.11
N GLU A 190 42.64 -19.63 10.81
CA GLU A 190 42.47 -20.35 12.07
C GLU A 190 42.50 -19.38 13.24
N VAL A 191 41.37 -19.23 13.92
CA VAL A 191 41.20 -18.34 15.09
C VAL A 191 41.18 -19.19 16.35
N LEU A 192 41.86 -18.77 17.41
CA LEU A 192 41.74 -19.46 18.70
C LEU A 192 40.28 -19.41 19.18
N ASN A 193 39.78 -20.50 19.73
CA ASN A 193 38.38 -20.57 20.17
C ASN A 193 38.03 -19.53 21.26
N THR A 194 39.03 -19.11 22.03
CA THR A 194 38.92 -18.01 23.01
C THR A 194 38.90 -16.61 22.40
N GLU A 195 39.26 -16.48 21.13
CA GLU A 195 39.29 -15.22 20.37
C GLU A 195 38.19 -15.19 19.29
N LEU A 196 37.41 -16.27 19.13
CA LEU A 196 36.45 -16.43 18.04
C LEU A 196 35.35 -15.36 18.09
N ASP A 197 34.75 -15.10 19.26
CA ASP A 197 33.69 -14.09 19.38
C ASP A 197 34.20 -12.68 19.08
N ALA A 198 35.42 -12.36 19.54
CA ALA A 198 36.07 -11.08 19.25
C ALA A 198 36.45 -10.95 17.76
N HIS A 199 36.83 -12.06 17.13
CA HIS A 199 37.10 -12.11 15.69
C HIS A 199 35.82 -11.94 14.89
N LEU A 200 34.73 -12.65 15.21
CA LEU A 200 33.44 -12.51 14.52
C LEU A 200 32.84 -11.10 14.68
N ALA A 201 32.99 -10.47 15.85
CA ALA A 201 32.50 -9.10 16.09
C ALA A 201 33.32 -8.00 15.38
N MET A 202 34.51 -8.30 14.87
CA MET A 202 35.39 -7.31 14.23
C MET A 202 35.08 -7.09 12.74
N TYR A 203 34.37 -8.02 12.11
CA TYR A 203 34.07 -7.99 10.67
C TYR A 203 32.55 -7.89 10.46
N PRO A 204 32.09 -7.17 9.44
CA PRO A 204 30.68 -7.11 9.10
C PRO A 204 30.17 -8.49 8.63
N GLU A 205 28.87 -8.75 8.80
CA GLU A 205 28.27 -10.09 8.62
C GLU A 205 28.43 -10.67 7.20
N ASP A 206 28.68 -9.81 6.20
CA ASP A 206 28.94 -10.14 4.80
C ASP A 206 30.38 -10.61 4.53
N GLU A 207 31.34 -10.33 5.43
CA GLU A 207 32.74 -10.71 5.27
C GLU A 207 33.09 -12.06 5.94
N VAL A 208 32.22 -12.63 6.79
CA VAL A 208 32.55 -13.83 7.59
C VAL A 208 31.45 -14.91 7.61
N LEU A 209 31.72 -16.06 6.99
CA LEU A 209 30.77 -17.18 6.87
C LEU A 209 30.72 -18.15 8.08
N GLY A 210 31.24 -17.73 9.24
CA GLY A 210 31.19 -18.52 10.48
C GLY A 210 32.13 -19.75 10.53
N PRO A 211 32.05 -20.54 11.61
CA PRO A 211 33.01 -21.62 11.91
C PRO A 211 32.72 -22.95 11.21
N GLU A 212 33.75 -23.47 10.51
CA GLU A 212 33.99 -24.77 9.82
C GLU A 212 32.87 -25.66 9.22
N ALA A 213 31.59 -25.54 9.55
CA ALA A 213 30.59 -26.50 9.05
C ALA A 213 30.24 -26.28 7.57
N ASN A 214 30.32 -25.05 7.05
CA ASN A 214 29.84 -24.72 5.71
C ASN A 214 30.75 -23.75 4.93
N CYS A 215 32.07 -23.92 4.99
CA CYS A 215 32.91 -23.45 3.87
C CYS A 215 32.70 -24.39 2.67
N ARG A 216 31.44 -24.50 2.24
CA ARG A 216 31.02 -25.24 1.07
C ARG A 216 31.56 -24.45 -0.12
N ASP A 217 32.00 -25.15 -1.16
CA ASP A 217 32.27 -24.52 -2.45
C ASP A 217 31.04 -23.68 -2.77
N VAL A 218 31.21 -22.36 -2.88
CA VAL A 218 30.10 -21.45 -3.15
C VAL A 218 29.39 -21.96 -4.39
N VAL A 219 28.09 -22.20 -4.25
CA VAL A 219 27.28 -22.67 -5.36
C VAL A 219 27.31 -21.54 -6.38
N GLN A 220 27.97 -21.83 -7.50
CA GLN A 220 27.99 -20.95 -8.64
C GLN A 220 26.77 -21.24 -9.49
N TYR A 221 26.09 -20.18 -9.88
CA TYR A 221 24.95 -20.22 -10.78
C TYR A 221 25.36 -19.61 -12.10
N GLU A 222 25.06 -20.34 -13.17
CA GLU A 222 25.07 -19.80 -14.51
C GLU A 222 23.71 -19.12 -14.75
N ILE A 223 23.71 -17.80 -14.95
CA ILE A 223 22.52 -17.00 -15.23
C ILE A 223 22.69 -16.25 -16.56
N CYS A 224 21.58 -15.91 -17.18
CA CYS A 224 21.49 -15.08 -18.34
C CYS A 224 21.35 -13.61 -17.93
N HIS A 225 22.37 -12.81 -18.23
CA HIS A 225 22.51 -11.44 -17.77
C HIS A 225 21.97 -10.41 -18.77
N ILE A 226 21.22 -9.44 -18.24
CA ILE A 226 20.71 -8.25 -18.89
C ILE A 226 21.54 -7.05 -18.41
N ASP A 227 22.10 -6.28 -19.34
CA ASP A 227 22.82 -5.06 -18.96
C ASP A 227 21.88 -3.91 -18.54
N GLU A 228 22.47 -2.82 -18.07
CA GLU A 228 21.76 -1.59 -17.65
C GLU A 228 20.86 -0.98 -18.75
N ASN A 229 21.00 -1.39 -20.01
CA ASN A 229 20.16 -0.91 -21.12
C ASN A 229 19.06 -1.91 -21.50
N GLY A 230 18.85 -2.96 -20.70
CA GLY A 230 17.87 -4.02 -21.01
C GLY A 230 18.35 -5.01 -22.08
N GLN A 231 19.63 -4.98 -22.47
CA GLN A 231 20.14 -5.85 -23.52
C GLN A 231 20.74 -7.14 -22.96
N MET A 232 20.36 -8.27 -23.54
CA MET A 232 20.98 -9.57 -23.23
C MET A 232 22.47 -9.57 -23.57
N THR A 233 23.32 -9.78 -22.56
CA THR A 233 24.78 -9.85 -22.72
C THR A 233 25.33 -11.27 -22.77
N GLY A 234 24.55 -12.25 -22.29
CA GLY A 234 24.87 -13.68 -22.36
C GLY A 234 24.89 -14.35 -20.99
N LEU A 235 25.61 -15.47 -20.89
CA LEU A 235 25.77 -16.21 -19.63
C LEU A 235 26.89 -15.60 -18.77
N ILE A 236 26.58 -15.32 -17.51
CA ILE A 236 27.57 -15.01 -16.47
C ILE A 236 27.49 -16.06 -15.37
N VAL A 237 28.57 -16.17 -14.61
CA VAL A 237 28.65 -17.04 -13.43
C VAL A 237 28.62 -16.14 -12.21
N ILE A 238 27.59 -16.30 -11.40
CA ILE A 238 27.42 -15.60 -10.13
C ILE A 238 27.46 -16.58 -8.97
N THR A 239 27.63 -16.07 -7.78
CA THR A 239 27.54 -16.80 -6.52
C THR A 239 26.12 -16.79 -5.97
N GLU A 240 25.78 -17.75 -5.11
CA GLU A 240 24.46 -17.82 -4.43
C GLU A 240 24.04 -16.50 -3.76
N PHE A 241 25.01 -15.73 -3.28
CA PHE A 241 24.78 -14.44 -2.62
C PHE A 241 24.46 -13.29 -3.58
N GLU A 242 24.91 -13.40 -4.83
CA GLU A 242 24.66 -12.40 -5.88
C GLU A 242 23.30 -12.62 -6.57
N VAL A 243 22.66 -13.80 -6.39
CA VAL A 243 21.37 -14.14 -7.05
C VAL A 243 20.27 -13.09 -6.81
N PRO A 244 20.02 -12.59 -5.58
CA PRO A 244 18.95 -11.62 -5.35
C PRO A 244 19.14 -10.29 -6.09
N GLU A 245 20.38 -9.80 -6.17
CA GLU A 245 20.69 -8.54 -6.88
C GLU A 245 20.50 -8.70 -8.39
N HIS A 246 20.90 -9.85 -8.93
CA HIS A 246 20.78 -10.15 -10.35
C HIS A 246 19.32 -10.44 -10.76
N GLU A 247 18.54 -11.15 -9.95
CA GLU A 247 17.09 -11.33 -10.18
C GLU A 247 16.34 -9.99 -10.16
N PHE A 248 16.73 -9.07 -9.27
CA PHE A 248 16.13 -7.74 -9.15
C PHE A 248 16.36 -6.87 -10.40
N HIS A 249 17.51 -7.01 -11.07
CA HIS A 249 17.83 -6.29 -12.31
C HIS A 249 17.39 -7.02 -13.60
N GLY A 250 16.62 -8.11 -13.46
CA GLY A 250 15.97 -8.78 -14.59
C GLY A 250 16.72 -9.99 -15.15
N ASP A 251 17.80 -10.44 -14.52
CA ASP A 251 18.51 -11.65 -14.93
C ASP A 251 17.69 -12.91 -14.65
N TYR A 252 17.96 -13.99 -15.39
CA TYR A 252 17.19 -15.23 -15.28
C TYR A 252 18.03 -16.47 -15.56
N TYR A 253 17.56 -17.63 -15.10
CA TYR A 253 18.24 -18.91 -15.36
C TYR A 253 18.11 -19.35 -16.83
N PRO A 254 19.17 -19.90 -17.44
CA PRO A 254 19.09 -20.45 -18.79
C PRO A 254 18.10 -21.62 -18.85
N ASP A 255 17.58 -21.91 -20.04
CA ASP A 255 16.69 -23.06 -20.26
C ASP A 255 17.39 -24.41 -20.00
N SER A 256 16.66 -25.52 -20.13
CA SER A 256 17.23 -26.87 -19.94
C SER A 256 18.37 -27.24 -20.90
N ASN A 257 18.61 -26.46 -21.95
CA ASN A 257 19.69 -26.62 -22.91
C ASN A 257 20.86 -25.65 -22.66
N GLY A 258 20.81 -24.85 -21.59
CA GLY A 258 21.80 -23.81 -21.32
C GLY A 258 21.66 -22.60 -22.26
N GLN A 259 20.50 -22.38 -22.88
CA GLN A 259 20.27 -21.24 -23.76
C GLN A 259 19.55 -20.12 -23.02
N CYS A 260 20.03 -18.89 -23.23
CA CYS A 260 19.35 -17.69 -22.81
C CYS A 260 18.23 -17.35 -23.79
N VAL A 261 17.07 -17.98 -23.57
CA VAL A 261 15.81 -17.67 -24.27
C VAL A 261 14.98 -16.84 -23.29
N PRO A 262 14.58 -15.60 -23.62
CA PRO A 262 13.75 -14.81 -22.73
C PRO A 262 12.46 -15.59 -22.42
N PRO A 263 12.20 -15.96 -21.15
CA PRO A 263 11.11 -16.87 -20.82
C PRO A 263 9.79 -16.17 -20.56
N ARG A 264 9.72 -14.83 -20.61
CA ARG A 264 8.50 -14.12 -20.20
C ARG A 264 7.55 -13.89 -21.38
N PRO A 265 6.25 -14.24 -21.25
CA PRO A 265 5.23 -13.75 -22.16
C PRO A 265 5.33 -12.22 -22.21
N THR A 266 5.29 -11.68 -23.42
CA THR A 266 5.17 -10.24 -23.61
C THR A 266 3.73 -9.92 -23.97
N VAL A 267 3.26 -8.77 -23.52
CA VAL A 267 1.95 -8.21 -23.89
C VAL A 267 2.17 -6.86 -24.56
N ASP A 268 1.38 -6.57 -25.59
CA ASP A 268 1.36 -5.26 -26.22
C ASP A 268 0.37 -4.38 -25.47
N ILE A 269 0.76 -3.15 -25.13
CA ILE A 269 -0.08 -2.13 -24.48
C ILE A 269 0.01 -0.80 -25.24
N CYS A 270 -1.03 0.00 -25.15
CA CYS A 270 -1.06 1.38 -25.58
C CYS A 270 -0.62 2.27 -24.42
N HIS A 271 0.62 2.75 -24.49
CA HIS A 271 1.26 3.59 -23.49
C HIS A 271 0.98 5.06 -23.72
N ILE A 272 0.60 5.77 -22.66
CA ILE A 272 0.42 7.23 -22.67
C ILE A 272 1.74 7.89 -22.27
N ASN A 273 2.40 8.51 -23.23
CA ASN A 273 3.61 9.30 -23.00
C ASN A 273 3.32 10.53 -22.13
N GLY A 274 4.35 11.07 -21.47
CA GLY A 274 4.24 12.26 -20.65
C GLY A 274 3.81 13.54 -21.39
N ASP A 275 3.77 13.53 -22.72
CA ASP A 275 3.24 14.60 -23.57
C ASP A 275 1.79 14.37 -24.02
N GLY A 276 1.14 13.30 -23.54
CA GLY A 276 -0.22 12.90 -23.87
C GLY A 276 -0.37 12.13 -25.18
N THR A 277 0.72 11.85 -25.90
CA THR A 277 0.66 10.98 -27.09
C THR A 277 0.56 9.51 -26.70
N VAL A 278 -0.13 8.71 -27.50
CA VAL A 278 -0.27 7.26 -27.27
C VAL A 278 0.61 6.48 -28.25
N GLU A 279 1.37 5.52 -27.74
CA GLU A 279 2.17 4.60 -28.55
C GLU A 279 1.95 3.13 -28.18
N LEU A 280 2.02 2.23 -29.16
CA LEU A 280 1.99 0.79 -28.90
C LEU A 280 3.39 0.32 -28.48
N ILE A 281 3.52 -0.16 -27.25
CA ILE A 281 4.76 -0.77 -26.74
C ILE A 281 4.53 -2.23 -26.36
N THR A 282 5.61 -3.01 -26.33
CA THR A 282 5.61 -4.40 -25.88
C THR A 282 6.33 -4.47 -24.53
N ILE A 283 5.62 -4.93 -23.50
CA ILE A 283 6.14 -5.08 -22.13
C ILE A 283 6.17 -6.54 -21.72
N ILE A 284 6.82 -6.86 -20.61
CA ILE A 284 6.68 -8.17 -19.97
C ILE A 284 5.33 -8.24 -19.23
N ASP A 285 4.69 -9.41 -19.25
CA ASP A 285 3.36 -9.63 -18.67
C ASP A 285 3.24 -9.24 -17.18
N LEU A 286 4.32 -9.38 -16.42
CA LEU A 286 4.37 -8.97 -15.00
C LEU A 286 4.19 -7.47 -14.77
N ASP A 287 4.56 -6.63 -15.74
CA ASP A 287 4.49 -5.17 -15.62
C ASP A 287 3.12 -4.63 -16.08
N GLU A 288 2.26 -5.48 -16.64
CA GLU A 288 0.94 -5.09 -17.19
C GLU A 288 0.08 -4.38 -16.13
N ALA A 289 0.06 -4.90 -14.89
CA ALA A 289 -0.71 -4.30 -13.82
C ALA A 289 -0.26 -2.87 -13.47
N ASP A 290 1.06 -2.62 -13.46
CA ASP A 290 1.63 -1.31 -13.12
C ASP A 290 1.38 -0.29 -14.25
N HIS A 291 1.48 -0.74 -15.49
CA HIS A 291 1.15 0.09 -16.66
C HIS A 291 -0.33 0.47 -16.69
N LEU A 292 -1.24 -0.50 -16.48
CA LEU A 292 -2.69 -0.24 -16.41
C LEU A 292 -3.05 0.70 -15.25
N ALA A 293 -2.35 0.61 -14.11
CA ALA A 293 -2.59 1.47 -12.95
C ALA A 293 -2.24 2.94 -13.21
N HIS A 294 -1.32 3.23 -14.12
CA HIS A 294 -0.88 4.59 -14.43
C HIS A 294 -1.52 5.17 -15.71
N GLY A 295 -2.52 4.48 -16.27
CA GLY A 295 -3.38 4.98 -17.33
C GLY A 295 -3.13 4.39 -18.71
N ASP A 296 -2.18 3.46 -18.86
CA ASP A 296 -2.02 2.71 -20.11
C ASP A 296 -3.21 1.75 -20.30
N PHE A 297 -3.44 1.30 -21.53
CA PHE A 297 -4.59 0.45 -21.86
C PHE A 297 -4.23 -0.62 -22.89
N PRO A 298 -4.95 -1.75 -22.92
CA PRO A 298 -4.72 -2.77 -23.94
C PRO A 298 -5.11 -2.26 -25.33
N PRO A 299 -4.40 -2.67 -26.40
CA PRO A 299 -4.77 -2.32 -27.77
C PRO A 299 -6.10 -2.98 -28.15
N ASP A 300 -6.75 -2.42 -29.17
CA ASP A 300 -7.99 -3.01 -29.70
C ASP A 300 -7.77 -4.39 -30.35
N ALA A 301 -8.86 -5.03 -30.80
CA ALA A 301 -8.82 -6.34 -31.44
C ALA A 301 -8.01 -6.38 -32.76
N GLN A 302 -7.62 -5.23 -33.31
CA GLN A 302 -6.76 -5.08 -34.48
C GLN A 302 -5.30 -4.76 -34.11
N GLY A 303 -5.00 -4.58 -32.83
CA GLY A 303 -3.67 -4.21 -32.34
C GLY A 303 -3.37 -2.71 -32.49
N THR A 304 -4.39 -1.85 -32.51
CA THR A 304 -4.24 -0.39 -32.64
C THR A 304 -4.63 0.36 -31.37
N CYS A 305 -4.05 1.56 -31.21
CA CYS A 305 -4.29 2.47 -30.10
C CYS A 305 -5.19 3.62 -30.56
N GLU A 306 -6.45 3.31 -30.88
CA GLU A 306 -7.46 4.35 -31.10
C GLU A 306 -7.89 4.97 -29.77
N ASP A 307 -8.40 6.21 -29.77
CA ASP A 307 -8.89 6.89 -28.57
C ASP A 307 -10.01 6.06 -27.93
N VAL A 308 -9.72 5.44 -26.79
CA VAL A 308 -10.67 4.62 -26.03
C VAL A 308 -11.05 5.32 -24.72
N PHE A 309 -12.27 5.06 -24.27
CA PHE A 309 -12.81 5.50 -22.99
C PHE A 309 -13.07 4.28 -22.13
N SER A 310 -12.71 4.35 -20.85
CA SER A 310 -13.18 3.37 -19.88
C SER A 310 -14.64 3.66 -19.54
N ILE A 311 -15.47 2.62 -19.59
CA ILE A 311 -16.89 2.65 -19.19
C ILE A 311 -17.17 1.49 -18.25
N CYS A 312 -18.12 1.67 -17.34
CA CYS A 312 -18.77 0.59 -16.63
C CYS A 312 -19.88 0.04 -17.52
N HIS A 313 -19.59 -1.07 -18.18
CA HIS A 313 -20.51 -1.77 -19.05
C HIS A 313 -21.47 -2.62 -18.25
N VAL A 314 -22.75 -2.51 -18.57
CA VAL A 314 -23.83 -3.27 -17.94
C VAL A 314 -24.18 -4.44 -18.85
N ASP A 315 -23.66 -5.62 -18.52
CA ASP A 315 -24.04 -6.85 -19.23
C ASP A 315 -25.38 -7.36 -18.66
N LEU A 316 -26.46 -7.12 -19.42
CA LEU A 316 -27.81 -7.57 -19.06
C LEU A 316 -27.98 -9.10 -19.11
N ASP A 317 -27.17 -9.80 -19.90
CA ASP A 317 -27.24 -11.25 -20.05
C ASP A 317 -26.47 -11.95 -18.90
N ALA A 318 -25.30 -11.41 -18.53
CA ALA A 318 -24.49 -11.91 -17.41
C ALA A 318 -24.95 -11.38 -16.05
N LEU A 319 -25.75 -10.31 -16.03
CA LEU A 319 -26.13 -9.57 -14.82
C LEU A 319 -24.90 -9.04 -14.05
N THR A 320 -23.91 -8.54 -14.77
CA THR A 320 -22.67 -7.98 -14.22
C THR A 320 -22.47 -6.53 -14.66
N VAL A 321 -21.66 -5.81 -13.89
CA VAL A 321 -21.10 -4.52 -14.28
C VAL A 321 -19.60 -4.71 -14.38
N GLU A 322 -19.02 -4.41 -15.53
CA GLU A 322 -17.60 -4.65 -15.81
C GLU A 322 -16.97 -3.38 -16.37
N LEU A 323 -15.74 -3.06 -15.94
CA LEU A 323 -14.97 -1.98 -16.54
C LEU A 323 -14.44 -2.46 -17.89
N ILE A 324 -14.88 -1.84 -18.98
CA ILE A 324 -14.39 -2.11 -20.33
C ILE A 324 -13.89 -0.84 -20.99
N TRP A 325 -13.11 -1.00 -22.06
CA TRP A 325 -12.60 0.10 -22.87
C TRP A 325 -13.31 0.10 -24.22
N VAL A 326 -13.92 1.24 -24.58
CA VAL A 326 -14.65 1.38 -25.85
C VAL A 326 -14.06 2.51 -26.70
N PRO A 327 -13.94 2.34 -28.02
CA PRO A 327 -13.52 3.42 -28.90
C PRO A 327 -14.47 4.62 -28.81
N LEU A 328 -13.93 5.84 -28.97
CA LEU A 328 -14.72 7.08 -28.94
C LEU A 328 -15.93 7.06 -29.89
N GLY A 329 -15.78 6.40 -31.05
CA GLY A 329 -16.86 6.24 -32.03
C GLY A 329 -18.04 5.37 -31.55
N GLU A 330 -17.82 4.51 -30.55
CA GLU A 330 -18.80 3.58 -29.98
C GLU A 330 -19.35 4.04 -28.62
N LEU A 331 -18.65 4.97 -27.95
CA LEU A 331 -19.04 5.50 -26.64
C LEU A 331 -20.51 5.95 -26.59
N GLY A 332 -20.98 6.69 -27.60
CA GLY A 332 -22.37 7.15 -27.66
C GLY A 332 -23.40 6.00 -27.66
N THR A 333 -23.09 4.90 -28.35
CA THR A 333 -24.00 3.74 -28.40
C THR A 333 -24.01 2.93 -27.12
N HIS A 334 -22.87 2.86 -26.43
CA HIS A 334 -22.77 2.23 -25.11
C HIS A 334 -23.55 3.02 -24.05
N LEU A 335 -23.36 4.34 -23.98
CA LEU A 335 -24.10 5.21 -23.06
C LEU A 335 -25.61 5.20 -23.31
N ASP A 336 -26.04 5.13 -24.57
CA ASP A 336 -27.46 5.08 -24.93
C ASP A 336 -28.17 3.79 -24.47
N HIS A 337 -27.43 2.69 -24.30
CA HIS A 337 -27.98 1.39 -23.94
C HIS A 337 -27.81 1.01 -22.46
N GLY A 338 -27.29 1.94 -21.64
CA GLY A 338 -27.28 1.83 -20.19
C GLY A 338 -25.90 1.73 -19.54
N ASP A 339 -24.83 1.79 -20.32
CA ASP A 339 -23.48 1.89 -19.78
C ASP A 339 -23.22 3.30 -19.22
N PHE A 340 -22.25 3.42 -18.32
CA PHE A 340 -21.93 4.69 -17.68
C PHE A 340 -20.43 4.89 -17.52
N LEU A 341 -19.98 6.13 -17.35
CA LEU A 341 -18.58 6.43 -17.08
C LEU A 341 -18.22 6.01 -15.65
N PRO A 342 -17.03 5.43 -15.41
CA PRO A 342 -16.59 5.07 -14.07
C PRO A 342 -16.46 6.31 -13.20
N ASP A 343 -16.76 6.15 -11.91
CA ASP A 343 -16.49 7.19 -10.93
C ASP A 343 -14.98 7.32 -10.70
N THR A 344 -14.49 8.56 -10.62
CA THR A 344 -13.05 8.85 -10.48
C THR A 344 -12.41 8.32 -9.20
N VAL A 345 -13.20 7.95 -8.19
CA VAL A 345 -12.71 7.49 -6.88
C VAL A 345 -12.96 5.99 -6.68
N THR A 346 -14.08 5.47 -7.16
CA THR A 346 -14.54 4.10 -6.88
C THR A 346 -14.60 3.20 -8.12
N GLY A 347 -14.27 3.71 -9.31
CA GLY A 347 -14.35 2.95 -10.54
C GLY A 347 -15.79 2.50 -10.82
N CYS A 348 -15.99 1.19 -11.00
CA CYS A 348 -17.33 0.60 -11.14
C CYS A 348 -17.92 0.07 -9.81
N ASP A 349 -17.15 0.09 -8.73
CA ASP A 349 -17.52 -0.49 -7.43
C ASP A 349 -18.00 0.61 -6.47
N GLY A 350 -19.17 1.18 -6.79
CA GLY A 350 -19.74 2.29 -6.03
C GLY A 350 -21.27 2.33 -6.03
N ASN A 351 -21.80 3.40 -5.45
CA ASN A 351 -23.20 3.76 -5.71
C ASN A 351 -23.28 4.49 -7.05
N VAL A 352 -24.24 4.10 -7.87
CA VAL A 352 -24.52 4.73 -9.16
C VAL A 352 -25.72 5.65 -9.00
N GLU A 353 -25.61 6.85 -9.50
CA GLU A 353 -26.75 7.75 -9.58
C GLU A 353 -27.53 7.51 -10.87
N LEU A 354 -28.85 7.33 -10.74
CA LEU A 354 -29.77 7.04 -11.83
C LEU A 354 -30.91 8.04 -11.86
N CYS A 355 -31.48 8.21 -13.04
CA CYS A 355 -32.73 8.88 -13.27
C CYS A 355 -33.88 7.91 -13.16
N HIS A 356 -34.48 7.91 -11.98
CA HIS A 356 -35.63 7.10 -11.65
C HIS A 356 -36.91 7.68 -12.25
N ARG A 357 -37.66 6.85 -12.99
CA ARG A 357 -39.00 7.20 -13.43
C ARG A 357 -40.01 6.63 -12.43
N GLY A 358 -40.55 7.50 -11.59
CA GLY A 358 -41.62 7.13 -10.65
C GLY A 358 -42.89 6.69 -11.37
N ASP A 359 -43.75 5.94 -10.67
CA ASP A 359 -45.04 5.43 -11.18
C ASP A 359 -45.99 6.55 -11.69
N ASP A 360 -45.80 7.78 -11.20
CA ASP A 360 -46.55 8.97 -11.62
C ASP A 360 -45.97 9.65 -12.88
N GLY A 361 -44.89 9.10 -13.43
CA GLY A 361 -44.17 9.62 -14.59
C GLY A 361 -43.19 10.75 -14.27
N SER A 362 -43.01 11.10 -12.99
CA SER A 362 -41.94 12.02 -12.58
C SER A 362 -40.57 11.38 -12.76
N ILE A 363 -39.56 12.20 -13.08
CA ILE A 363 -38.17 11.75 -13.16
C ILE A 363 -37.41 12.39 -11.99
N THR A 364 -36.78 11.57 -11.17
CA THR A 364 -36.01 11.98 -9.98
C THR A 364 -34.65 11.31 -9.99
N GLN A 365 -33.61 12.01 -9.58
CA GLN A 365 -32.30 11.41 -9.35
C GLN A 365 -32.35 10.55 -8.08
N ILE A 366 -31.85 9.33 -8.17
CA ILE A 366 -31.69 8.39 -7.06
C ILE A 366 -30.26 7.87 -7.04
N THR A 367 -29.76 7.50 -5.87
CA THR A 367 -28.45 6.87 -5.71
C THR A 367 -28.68 5.41 -5.31
N VAL A 368 -28.18 4.47 -6.10
CA VAL A 368 -28.37 3.03 -5.87
C VAL A 368 -27.03 2.32 -5.81
N PRO A 369 -26.86 1.30 -4.94
CA PRO A 369 -25.70 0.41 -5.03
C PRO A 369 -25.57 -0.18 -6.44
N ASN A 370 -24.34 -0.31 -6.97
CA ASN A 370 -24.04 -0.94 -8.28
C ASN A 370 -24.89 -2.21 -8.50
N ILE A 371 -24.99 -3.07 -7.49
CA ILE A 371 -25.68 -4.37 -7.58
C ILE A 371 -27.18 -4.24 -7.88
N LEU A 372 -27.77 -3.08 -7.63
CA LEU A 372 -29.18 -2.81 -7.87
C LEU A 372 -29.43 -2.09 -9.21
N VAL A 373 -28.39 -1.64 -9.92
CA VAL A 373 -28.50 -0.86 -11.17
C VAL A 373 -29.28 -1.64 -12.23
N LEU A 374 -29.02 -2.93 -12.40
CA LEU A 374 -29.73 -3.80 -13.33
C LEU A 374 -31.25 -3.85 -13.06
N GLY A 375 -31.62 -3.91 -11.79
CA GLY A 375 -33.02 -3.87 -11.35
C GLY A 375 -33.67 -2.51 -11.57
N HIS A 376 -32.91 -1.43 -11.65
CA HIS A 376 -33.45 -0.10 -11.96
C HIS A 376 -33.55 0.11 -13.49
N LEU A 377 -32.50 -0.25 -14.24
CA LEU A 377 -32.47 -0.13 -15.70
C LEU A 377 -33.58 -0.97 -16.37
N SER A 378 -33.83 -2.19 -15.89
CA SER A 378 -34.87 -3.08 -16.46
C SER A 378 -36.31 -2.56 -16.27
N HIS A 379 -36.53 -1.58 -15.39
CA HIS A 379 -37.84 -1.00 -15.10
C HIS A 379 -38.00 0.41 -15.69
N GLY A 380 -37.01 0.86 -16.47
CA GLY A 380 -37.06 2.10 -17.26
C GLY A 380 -36.33 3.29 -16.66
N ASP A 381 -35.52 3.07 -15.62
CA ASP A 381 -34.58 4.08 -15.13
C ASP A 381 -33.39 4.18 -16.09
N THR A 382 -32.73 5.32 -16.13
CA THR A 382 -31.55 5.54 -16.99
C THR A 382 -30.39 6.07 -16.18
N PRO A 383 -29.13 5.87 -16.59
CA PRO A 383 -28.00 6.58 -15.99
C PRO A 383 -28.21 8.09 -16.04
N LEU A 384 -27.56 8.84 -15.14
CA LEU A 384 -27.42 10.28 -15.32
C LEU A 384 -26.69 10.55 -16.64
N ASN A 385 -26.96 11.71 -17.21
CA ASN A 385 -26.04 12.24 -18.22
C ASN A 385 -24.71 12.67 -17.58
N GLN A 386 -23.76 13.04 -18.42
CA GLN A 386 -22.43 13.50 -17.99
C GLN A 386 -22.46 14.80 -17.14
N ALA A 387 -23.57 15.55 -17.14
CA ALA A 387 -23.78 16.74 -16.31
C ALA A 387 -24.43 16.41 -14.94
N GLY A 388 -24.56 15.12 -14.60
CA GLY A 388 -25.12 14.68 -13.33
C GLY A 388 -26.61 14.95 -13.19
N ASN A 389 -27.36 15.06 -14.29
CA ASN A 389 -28.79 15.37 -14.27
C ASN A 389 -29.64 14.45 -15.15
N CYS A 390 -30.97 14.53 -14.99
CA CYS A 390 -31.93 13.67 -15.68
C CYS A 390 -32.45 14.18 -17.03
N GLY A 391 -31.72 15.08 -17.66
CA GLY A 391 -31.93 15.47 -19.05
C GLY A 391 -31.25 14.52 -20.03
N ARG A 392 -31.73 14.43 -21.27
CA ARG A 392 -30.99 13.74 -22.36
C ARG A 392 -29.85 14.60 -22.95
N LEU A 393 -29.39 15.62 -22.22
CA LEU A 393 -28.42 16.60 -22.68
C LEU A 393 -27.12 16.46 -21.89
N ALA A 394 -25.99 16.28 -22.55
CA ALA A 394 -24.67 16.38 -21.96
C ALA A 394 -24.20 17.85 -21.98
N GLU A 395 -23.59 18.31 -20.89
CA GLU A 395 -22.89 19.59 -20.89
C GLU A 395 -21.51 19.39 -21.50
N ILE A 396 -21.20 20.13 -22.57
CA ILE A 396 -19.90 20.12 -23.23
C ILE A 396 -19.34 21.54 -23.32
N CYS A 397 -18.04 21.64 -23.45
CA CYS A 397 -17.33 22.85 -23.82
C CYS A 397 -17.26 22.95 -25.33
N HIS A 398 -18.10 23.81 -25.88
CA HIS A 398 -18.15 24.11 -27.30
C HIS A 398 -17.22 25.27 -27.65
N VAL A 399 -16.37 25.05 -28.65
CA VAL A 399 -15.39 26.05 -29.09
C VAL A 399 -15.92 26.82 -30.29
N ASP A 400 -16.55 27.97 -30.03
CA ASP A 400 -16.99 28.87 -31.11
C ASP A 400 -15.95 29.99 -31.31
N ASN A 401 -15.32 30.02 -32.48
CA ASN A 401 -14.25 30.97 -32.85
C ASN A 401 -13.09 31.04 -31.84
N GLY A 402 -12.71 29.89 -31.26
CA GLY A 402 -11.61 29.81 -30.29
C GLY A 402 -11.97 30.28 -28.88
N VAL A 403 -13.25 30.53 -28.59
CA VAL A 403 -13.73 30.83 -27.25
C VAL A 403 -14.54 29.63 -26.75
N PRO A 404 -14.05 28.90 -25.74
CA PRO A 404 -14.81 27.80 -25.17
C PRO A 404 -15.99 28.32 -24.35
N SER A 405 -17.14 27.71 -24.52
CA SER A 405 -18.38 28.03 -23.79
C SER A 405 -19.18 26.77 -23.52
N LYS A 406 -19.86 26.73 -22.37
CA LYS A 406 -20.74 25.62 -22.03
C LYS A 406 -21.98 25.62 -22.90
N ILE A 407 -22.29 24.47 -23.48
CA ILE A 407 -23.58 24.21 -24.10
C ILE A 407 -24.11 22.86 -23.63
N GLU A 408 -25.43 22.70 -23.71
CA GLU A 408 -26.10 21.42 -23.50
C GLU A 408 -26.48 20.82 -24.86
N VAL A 409 -26.01 19.60 -25.14
CA VAL A 409 -26.27 18.91 -26.41
C VAL A 409 -26.86 17.52 -26.15
N PRO A 410 -27.75 17.01 -27.01
CA PRO A 410 -28.20 15.62 -26.90
C PRO A 410 -27.02 14.64 -26.86
N VAL A 411 -27.06 13.65 -25.96
CA VAL A 411 -26.00 12.62 -25.84
C VAL A 411 -25.74 11.93 -27.20
N THR A 412 -26.79 11.75 -28.01
CA THR A 412 -26.71 11.21 -29.38
C THR A 412 -25.91 12.08 -30.37
N GLU A 413 -25.63 13.33 -30.03
CA GLU A 413 -24.90 14.29 -30.86
C GLU A 413 -23.44 14.49 -30.39
N LEU A 414 -23.03 13.87 -29.28
CA LEU A 414 -21.68 14.01 -28.70
C LEU A 414 -20.57 13.67 -29.68
N ALA A 415 -20.70 12.56 -30.42
CA ALA A 415 -19.69 12.15 -31.40
C ALA A 415 -19.49 13.20 -32.51
N THR A 416 -20.54 13.93 -32.88
CA THR A 416 -20.46 15.00 -33.90
C THR A 416 -19.82 16.25 -33.32
N HIS A 417 -20.10 16.57 -32.06
CA HIS A 417 -19.53 17.72 -31.36
C HIS A 417 -18.03 17.52 -31.08
N PHE A 418 -17.62 16.36 -30.56
CA PHE A 418 -16.21 16.02 -30.35
C PHE A 418 -15.42 15.99 -31.66
N GLY A 419 -16.03 15.48 -32.74
CA GLY A 419 -15.41 15.50 -34.08
C GLY A 419 -15.13 16.89 -34.66
N HIS A 420 -15.68 17.96 -34.08
CA HIS A 420 -15.42 19.34 -34.46
C HIS A 420 -14.61 20.14 -33.42
N GLY A 421 -14.02 19.47 -32.42
CA GLY A 421 -13.13 20.07 -31.43
C GLY A 421 -13.80 20.53 -30.14
N ASP A 422 -15.05 20.13 -29.89
CA ASP A 422 -15.66 20.30 -28.57
C ASP A 422 -15.11 19.26 -27.57
N TYR A 423 -15.16 19.55 -26.28
CA TYR A 423 -14.59 18.67 -25.24
C TYR A 423 -15.43 18.70 -23.95
N LEU A 424 -15.13 17.81 -22.99
CA LEU A 424 -15.85 17.76 -21.71
C LEU A 424 -15.37 18.85 -20.74
N PRO A 425 -16.25 19.46 -19.93
CA PRO A 425 -15.85 20.36 -18.87
C PRO A 425 -15.01 19.64 -17.81
N LEU A 426 -14.16 20.39 -17.11
CA LEU A 426 -13.39 19.87 -15.97
C LEU A 426 -14.32 19.45 -14.83
N SER A 427 -13.81 18.69 -13.86
CA SER A 427 -14.55 18.32 -12.64
C SER A 427 -15.00 19.53 -11.80
N THR A 428 -14.34 20.69 -11.93
CA THR A 428 -14.77 21.98 -11.36
C THR A 428 -15.94 22.61 -12.11
N GLY A 429 -16.28 22.05 -13.28
CA GLY A 429 -17.25 22.57 -14.21
C GLY A 429 -16.70 23.62 -15.16
N ASP A 430 -15.40 23.93 -15.24
CA ASP A 430 -14.93 25.02 -16.12
C ASP A 430 -14.63 24.57 -17.56
N CYS A 431 -14.91 25.46 -18.53
CA CYS A 431 -14.50 25.29 -19.92
C CYS A 431 -13.25 26.12 -20.18
N VAL A 432 -12.09 25.45 -20.11
CA VAL A 432 -10.77 26.06 -20.33
C VAL A 432 -10.10 25.31 -21.47
N ASP A 433 -9.56 26.06 -22.44
CA ASP A 433 -8.90 25.51 -23.63
C ASP A 433 -7.79 24.51 -23.22
N PRO A 434 -7.87 23.23 -23.65
CA PRO A 434 -6.92 22.19 -23.26
C PRO A 434 -5.54 22.33 -23.93
N GLU A 435 -5.39 23.08 -25.03
CA GLU A 435 -4.10 23.15 -25.77
C GLU A 435 -3.06 24.13 -25.15
N HIS A 436 -3.36 24.79 -24.02
CA HIS A 436 -2.46 25.83 -23.49
C HIS A 436 -2.43 25.89 -21.95
N ARG A 437 -2.10 24.82 -21.22
CA ARG A 437 -2.09 24.84 -19.74
C ARG A 437 -0.74 24.48 -19.12
N ALA A 438 -0.34 25.27 -18.11
CA ALA A 438 0.66 24.92 -17.13
C ALA A 438 0.01 24.76 -15.75
N ALA A 439 0.34 23.67 -15.05
CA ALA A 439 0.01 23.50 -13.63
C ALA A 439 1.01 24.30 -12.79
N ILE A 440 0.52 25.09 -11.84
CA ILE A 440 1.36 25.92 -10.97
C ILE A 440 0.82 25.86 -9.53
N CYS A 441 1.71 25.73 -8.56
CA CYS A 441 1.44 25.93 -7.14
C CYS A 441 1.46 27.44 -6.84
N HIS A 442 0.30 28.02 -6.60
CA HIS A 442 0.09 29.46 -6.41
C HIS A 442 -0.15 29.81 -4.94
N THR A 443 0.32 30.98 -4.50
CA THR A 443 0.08 31.51 -3.16
C THR A 443 -0.70 32.83 -3.20
N GLU A 444 -1.94 32.85 -2.68
CA GLU A 444 -2.82 34.01 -2.85
C GLU A 444 -2.48 35.23 -1.98
N ASP A 445 -1.70 35.09 -0.91
CA ASP A 445 -1.29 36.22 -0.07
C ASP A 445 -0.22 35.80 0.94
N ALA A 446 0.96 36.45 0.89
CA ALA A 446 2.02 36.50 1.91
C ALA A 446 2.11 35.32 2.93
N GLY A 447 2.11 34.07 2.43
CA GLY A 447 2.80 32.93 3.02
C GLY A 447 2.06 32.10 4.07
N ALA A 448 1.07 31.29 3.67
CA ALA A 448 0.67 30.15 4.50
C ALA A 448 0.22 28.88 3.77
N THR A 449 -0.28 28.94 2.54
CA THR A 449 -0.71 27.74 1.80
C THR A 449 -0.48 27.91 0.29
N PHE A 450 -0.02 26.84 -0.36
CA PHE A 450 0.03 26.73 -1.82
C PHE A 450 -1.22 25.99 -2.31
N GLU A 451 -1.85 26.50 -3.35
CA GLU A 451 -2.97 25.86 -4.04
C GLU A 451 -2.55 25.50 -5.47
N LEU A 452 -2.95 24.31 -5.93
CA LEU A 452 -2.73 23.91 -7.32
C LEU A 452 -3.74 24.63 -8.22
N ILE A 453 -3.24 25.53 -9.06
CA ILE A 453 -4.02 26.19 -10.09
C ILE A 453 -3.51 25.80 -11.48
N TYR A 454 -4.36 25.96 -12.48
CA TYR A 454 -4.02 25.73 -13.88
C TYR A 454 -4.24 27.01 -14.65
N ILE A 455 -3.18 27.53 -15.26
CA ILE A 455 -3.20 28.81 -15.97
C ILE A 455 -2.82 28.63 -17.43
N ALA A 456 -3.07 29.66 -18.24
CA ALA A 456 -2.66 29.63 -19.64
C ALA A 456 -1.12 29.62 -19.75
N ASP A 457 -0.54 28.88 -20.70
CA ASP A 457 0.92 28.87 -20.92
C ASP A 457 1.51 30.28 -21.13
N SER A 458 0.72 31.17 -21.71
CA SER A 458 1.10 32.58 -21.91
C SER A 458 1.22 33.40 -20.61
N GLU A 459 0.68 32.89 -19.49
CA GLU A 459 0.64 33.53 -18.17
C GLU A 459 1.69 32.93 -17.20
N THR A 460 2.27 31.78 -17.53
CA THR A 460 3.31 31.07 -16.75
C THR A 460 4.47 31.97 -16.35
N ALA A 461 4.97 32.80 -17.26
CA ALA A 461 6.06 33.72 -16.97
C ALA A 461 5.67 34.85 -15.98
N LEU A 462 4.39 35.21 -15.90
CA LEU A 462 3.90 36.23 -14.98
C LEU A 462 3.76 35.67 -13.55
N HIS A 463 3.24 34.45 -13.45
CA HIS A 463 3.06 33.73 -12.18
C HIS A 463 4.41 33.33 -11.55
N LEU A 464 5.35 32.81 -12.34
CA LEU A 464 6.72 32.52 -11.86
C LEU A 464 7.47 33.77 -11.37
N ALA A 465 7.09 34.97 -11.83
CA ALA A 465 7.70 36.22 -11.38
C ALA A 465 7.15 36.73 -10.03
N HIS A 466 6.09 36.09 -9.51
CA HIS A 466 5.41 36.42 -8.26
C HIS A 466 5.57 35.33 -7.19
N ASP A 467 6.63 34.52 -7.32
CA ASP A 467 7.01 33.43 -6.40
C ASP A 467 6.06 32.22 -6.41
N ASP A 468 5.33 31.98 -7.51
CA ASP A 468 4.63 30.72 -7.76
C ASP A 468 5.58 29.66 -8.35
N GLU A 469 5.33 28.36 -8.11
CA GLU A 469 6.24 27.27 -8.51
C GLU A 469 5.57 26.22 -9.40
N ILE A 470 6.33 25.62 -10.33
CA ILE A 470 5.86 24.47 -11.10
C ILE A 470 5.99 23.21 -10.22
N PRO A 471 4.91 22.45 -9.98
CA PRO A 471 4.97 21.24 -9.16
C PRO A 471 5.90 20.20 -9.80
N THR A 472 6.71 19.53 -8.96
CA THR A 472 7.59 18.43 -9.38
C THR A 472 6.97 17.08 -9.04
N GLY A 473 6.95 16.14 -9.98
CA GLY A 473 6.42 14.78 -9.78
C GLY A 473 5.48 14.37 -10.92
N ALA A 474 5.09 13.10 -10.96
CA ALA A 474 4.00 12.63 -11.83
C ALA A 474 2.64 12.93 -11.17
N PRO A 475 1.56 13.17 -11.94
CA PRO A 475 0.23 13.38 -11.39
C PRO A 475 -0.22 12.23 -10.48
N PRO A 476 -1.03 12.49 -9.43
CA PRO A 476 -1.58 13.79 -9.05
C PRO A 476 -0.53 14.71 -8.40
N TYR A 477 -0.41 15.95 -8.88
CA TYR A 477 0.56 16.91 -8.39
C TYR A 477 0.24 17.33 -6.95
N ASP A 478 1.24 17.30 -6.07
CA ASP A 478 1.11 17.69 -4.67
C ASP A 478 1.91 18.98 -4.37
N CYS A 479 1.21 20.05 -4.00
CA CYS A 479 1.81 21.33 -3.58
C CYS A 479 2.18 21.36 -2.08
N SER A 480 2.05 20.24 -1.34
CA SER A 480 2.30 20.18 0.11
C SER A 480 3.79 20.14 0.50
N VAL A 481 4.70 19.93 -0.46
CA VAL A 481 6.15 19.76 -0.22
C VAL A 481 6.91 21.10 -0.07
N PHE A 482 6.26 22.23 -0.30
CA PHE A 482 6.89 23.55 -0.25
C PHE A 482 6.77 24.19 1.15
N GLU A 483 7.77 23.99 2.01
CA GLU A 483 7.85 24.73 3.29
C GLU A 483 8.28 26.19 3.06
N ALA A 484 7.48 27.14 3.57
CA ALA A 484 7.80 28.56 3.53
C ALA A 484 9.10 28.85 4.28
N GLN A 485 10.16 29.23 3.57
CA GLN A 485 11.39 29.71 4.20
C GLN A 485 11.11 31.01 4.99
N PRO A 486 11.74 31.22 6.16
CA PRO A 486 11.54 32.45 6.92
C PRO A 486 12.03 33.65 6.12
N LEU A 487 11.14 34.62 5.91
CA LEU A 487 11.40 35.86 5.20
C LEU A 487 12.64 36.58 5.77
N ILE A 488 13.75 36.55 5.02
CA ILE A 488 14.83 37.52 5.20
C ILE A 488 14.35 38.84 4.58
N PRO A 489 14.24 39.94 5.35
CA PRO A 489 13.78 41.20 4.78
C PRO A 489 14.72 41.66 3.67
N LYS A 490 14.13 41.88 2.49
CA LYS A 490 14.77 42.49 1.30
C LYS A 490 15.53 43.76 1.71
N PRO A 491 16.85 43.88 1.46
CA PRO A 491 17.55 45.12 1.71
C PRO A 491 17.03 46.19 0.75
N ALA A 492 16.55 47.29 1.30
CA ALA A 492 16.26 48.49 0.54
C ALA A 492 17.58 49.03 -0.05
N GLY A 493 17.60 49.18 -1.38
CA GLY A 493 18.33 50.22 -2.11
C GLY A 493 19.82 50.40 -1.83
N ILE A 494 20.65 50.04 -2.82
CA ILE A 494 22.07 50.36 -2.90
C ILE A 494 22.32 51.89 -2.79
N ALA A 495 23.12 52.29 -1.80
CA ALA A 495 23.94 53.51 -1.82
C ALA A 495 25.29 53.23 -1.12
N PRO A 496 26.39 53.92 -1.51
CA PRO A 496 27.73 53.32 -1.53
C PRO A 496 28.59 53.57 -0.28
N ALA A 497 29.52 52.62 -0.09
CA ALA A 497 30.81 52.69 0.61
C ALA A 497 30.83 53.02 2.12
N GLY A 498 31.08 51.97 2.90
CA GLY A 498 31.93 52.03 4.11
C GLY A 498 31.21 51.99 5.45
N ALA A 499 31.00 50.77 5.97
CA ALA A 499 31.12 50.37 7.38
C ALA A 499 30.44 49.00 7.59
N SER A 500 31.18 48.01 8.09
CA SER A 500 30.59 46.77 8.62
C SER A 500 29.95 47.05 9.99
N PRO A 501 28.69 46.64 10.26
CA PRO A 501 28.20 46.57 11.63
C PRO A 501 28.62 45.23 12.25
N ALA A 502 29.17 45.30 13.46
CA ALA A 502 29.43 44.16 14.31
C ALA A 502 28.10 43.55 14.79
N LEU A 503 27.98 42.22 14.73
CA LEU A 503 26.92 41.48 15.42
C LEU A 503 27.31 41.31 16.89
N ASP A 504 26.30 41.42 17.74
CA ASP A 504 26.35 41.36 19.20
C ASP A 504 26.47 39.90 19.68
N ASP A 505 27.47 39.60 20.51
CA ASP A 505 27.83 38.27 21.04
C ASP A 505 26.82 37.71 22.09
N SER A 506 25.61 38.26 22.16
CA SER A 506 24.65 38.00 23.26
C SER A 506 23.57 36.96 22.96
N ASN A 507 23.43 36.46 21.73
CA ASN A 507 22.31 35.57 21.36
C ASN A 507 22.79 34.16 20.97
N PRO A 508 22.35 33.09 21.65
CA PRO A 508 22.65 31.72 21.22
C PRO A 508 21.90 31.40 19.92
N ILE A 509 22.58 30.67 19.02
CA ILE A 509 21.96 30.09 17.82
C ILE A 509 21.36 28.75 18.22
N VAL A 510 20.05 28.60 18.05
CA VAL A 510 19.33 27.33 18.27
C VAL A 510 19.15 26.66 16.92
N ILE A 511 19.70 25.46 16.75
CA ILE A 511 19.50 24.63 15.55
C ILE A 511 18.62 23.46 15.98
N THR A 512 17.48 23.29 15.32
CA THR A 512 16.58 22.15 15.54
C THR A 512 16.65 21.26 14.32
N ILE A 513 16.90 19.96 14.52
CA ILE A 513 16.95 18.96 13.46
C ILE A 513 15.75 18.03 13.66
N PHE A 514 15.00 17.75 12.59
CA PHE A 514 13.90 16.79 12.60
C PHE A 514 14.26 15.59 11.72
N GLY A 515 14.18 14.39 12.28
CA GLY A 515 14.44 13.12 11.59
C GLY A 515 14.41 11.93 12.57
N ARG A 516 14.19 10.71 12.06
CA ARG A 516 14.41 9.49 12.85
C ARG A 516 15.90 9.25 12.94
N VAL A 517 16.45 9.32 14.14
CA VAL A 517 17.86 9.06 14.43
C VAL A 517 17.93 7.76 15.22
N SER A 518 18.76 6.82 14.80
CA SER A 518 18.93 5.56 15.55
C SER A 518 19.64 5.84 16.89
N GLN A 519 19.53 4.90 17.84
CA GLN A 519 20.19 5.05 19.16
C GLN A 519 21.72 5.11 19.04
N GLU A 520 22.28 4.52 17.98
CA GLU A 520 23.72 4.49 17.68
C GLU A 520 24.20 5.82 17.06
N GLU A 521 23.37 6.45 16.22
CA GLU A 521 23.66 7.79 15.66
C GLU A 521 23.60 8.88 16.75
N LEU A 522 22.74 8.71 17.75
CA LEU A 522 22.66 9.63 18.90
C LEU A 522 23.91 9.57 19.79
N ALA A 523 24.58 8.42 19.86
CA ALA A 523 25.80 8.22 20.65
C ALA A 523 27.04 8.90 20.01
N LEU A 524 27.04 9.13 18.70
CA LEU A 524 28.13 9.85 18.00
C LEU A 524 28.11 11.37 18.24
N ILE A 525 26.97 11.92 18.66
CA ILE A 525 26.77 13.38 18.81
C ILE A 525 27.13 13.87 20.22
N THR A 526 27.27 12.97 21.20
CA THR A 526 27.56 13.31 22.60
C THR A 526 29.02 13.05 22.97
N THR A 527 29.79 14.11 23.30
CA THR A 527 31.12 13.96 23.94
C THR A 527 30.99 13.85 25.46
N PRO A 528 31.92 13.18 26.19
CA PRO A 528 31.66 12.67 27.54
C PRO A 528 31.72 13.68 28.71
N ASP A 529 31.95 14.97 28.49
CA ASP A 529 32.44 15.85 29.57
C ASP A 529 31.40 16.75 30.27
N THR A 530 30.09 16.50 30.14
CA THR A 530 29.12 17.42 30.80
C THR A 530 27.77 16.83 31.22
N ILE A 531 27.69 15.79 32.06
CA ILE A 531 26.48 15.55 32.89
C ILE A 531 26.82 14.95 34.26
N ASP A 532 26.35 15.62 35.32
CA ASP A 532 26.32 15.16 36.71
C ASP A 532 24.88 14.72 37.06
N GLY A 533 24.69 13.46 37.50
CA GLY A 533 23.51 12.99 38.27
C GLY A 533 22.43 12.18 37.52
N PRO A 534 21.81 11.13 38.15
CA PRO A 534 20.95 10.17 37.46
C PRO A 534 19.46 10.36 37.77
N GLU A 535 18.61 10.42 36.73
CA GLU A 535 17.21 10.00 36.84
C GLU A 535 16.81 9.19 35.60
N ALA A 536 16.22 8.03 35.86
CA ALA A 536 15.84 7.04 34.87
C ALA A 536 14.60 7.47 34.08
N PHE A 537 14.59 7.22 32.76
CA PHE A 537 13.40 7.27 31.92
C PHE A 537 13.06 5.88 31.38
N GLN A 538 11.80 5.47 31.53
CA GLN A 538 11.18 4.32 30.86
C GLN A 538 10.44 4.80 29.59
N PRO A 539 10.28 3.95 28.55
CA PRO A 539 9.71 4.41 27.28
C PRO A 539 8.18 4.30 27.25
N LEU A 540 7.55 5.34 26.72
CA LEU A 540 6.24 5.27 26.05
C LEU A 540 6.42 5.89 24.66
N GLY A 541 5.96 5.19 23.63
CA GLY A 541 6.19 5.52 22.22
C GLY A 541 5.61 6.89 21.82
N GLY A 542 6.47 7.71 21.20
CA GLY A 542 6.14 9.01 20.60
C GLY A 542 7.41 9.73 20.15
N THR A 543 7.35 10.46 19.06
CA THR A 543 8.46 11.22 18.45
C THR A 543 9.09 12.18 19.46
N VAL A 544 10.38 12.01 19.77
CA VAL A 544 11.12 12.88 20.69
C VAL A 544 11.95 13.89 19.90
N GLY A 545 11.62 15.18 20.02
CA GLY A 545 12.50 16.25 19.55
C GLY A 545 13.65 16.46 20.53
N THR A 546 14.90 16.48 20.05
CA THR A 546 16.07 16.81 20.89
C THR A 546 16.56 18.22 20.55
N THR A 547 16.76 19.06 21.56
CA THR A 547 17.30 20.42 21.41
C THR A 547 18.75 20.45 21.86
N ALA A 548 19.69 20.78 20.98
CA ALA A 548 21.08 21.03 21.36
C ALA A 548 21.31 22.54 21.54
N THR A 549 21.82 22.95 22.71
CA THR A 549 22.21 24.34 22.97
C THR A 549 23.73 24.44 22.95
N VAL A 550 24.29 25.15 21.98
CA VAL A 550 25.74 25.41 21.93
C VAL A 550 26.04 26.72 22.66
N LEU A 551 26.77 26.65 23.77
CA LEU A 551 27.28 27.83 24.47
C LEU A 551 28.65 28.23 23.91
N PRO A 552 28.91 29.51 23.61
CA PRO A 552 30.23 29.93 23.15
C PRO A 552 31.24 29.88 24.30
N SER A 553 32.27 29.03 24.17
CA SER A 553 33.43 29.04 25.06
C SER A 553 34.66 29.63 24.38
N ALA A 554 35.08 30.81 24.87
CA ALA A 554 36.43 31.39 24.81
C ALA A 554 37.06 31.71 23.42
N PRO A 555 38.01 32.66 23.34
CA PRO A 555 38.31 33.41 22.12
C PRO A 555 39.27 32.65 21.20
N GLY A 556 38.71 32.02 20.18
CA GLY A 556 39.43 31.44 19.05
C GLY A 556 38.43 31.22 17.92
N GLY A 557 38.49 32.07 16.90
CA GLY A 557 37.40 32.28 15.95
C GLY A 557 36.99 31.04 15.16
N LEU A 558 35.70 30.74 15.23
CA LEU A 558 34.93 30.14 14.16
C LEU A 558 33.79 31.12 13.86
N THR A 559 33.64 31.50 12.60
CA THR A 559 32.53 32.35 12.19
C THR A 559 31.25 31.52 12.13
N ALA A 560 30.07 32.13 12.26
CA ALA A 560 28.80 31.42 12.08
C ALA A 560 28.71 30.70 10.71
N LEU A 561 29.45 31.18 9.71
CA LEU A 561 29.58 30.57 8.40
C LEU A 561 30.35 29.23 8.45
N ASP A 562 31.33 29.09 9.34
CA ASP A 562 32.12 27.86 9.52
C ASP A 562 31.31 26.77 10.24
N ALA A 563 30.44 27.16 11.18
CA ALA A 563 29.54 26.24 11.87
C ALA A 563 28.44 25.70 10.95
N VAL A 564 27.85 26.57 10.12
CA VAL A 564 26.86 26.15 9.10
C VAL A 564 27.51 25.29 8.01
N ALA A 565 28.76 25.56 7.63
CA ALA A 565 29.51 24.73 6.69
C ALA A 565 29.84 23.34 7.24
N GLN A 566 30.11 23.19 8.55
CA GLN A 566 30.31 21.88 9.18
C GLN A 566 29.02 21.07 9.28
N VAL A 567 27.90 21.70 9.65
CA VAL A 567 26.58 21.03 9.69
C VAL A 567 26.12 20.65 8.28
N GLY A 568 26.35 21.52 7.29
CA GLY A 568 26.08 21.23 5.88
C GLY A 568 26.95 20.11 5.29
N ALA A 569 28.20 19.96 5.75
CA ALA A 569 29.08 18.87 5.31
C ALA A 569 28.67 17.50 5.88
N ILE A 570 28.12 17.46 7.10
CA ILE A 570 27.60 16.24 7.73
C ILE A 570 26.26 15.83 7.09
N ALA A 571 25.37 16.79 6.79
CA ALA A 571 24.13 16.50 6.08
C ALA A 571 24.38 16.03 4.63
N LYS A 572 25.42 16.55 3.96
CA LYS A 572 25.76 16.18 2.58
C LYS A 572 26.44 14.82 2.44
N SER A 573 27.06 14.27 3.48
CA SER A 573 27.62 12.91 3.45
C SER A 573 26.60 11.79 3.66
N VAL A 574 25.36 12.13 4.02
CA VAL A 574 24.28 11.17 4.28
C VAL A 574 23.34 11.02 3.07
N VAL A 575 23.47 11.85 2.01
CA VAL A 575 22.45 11.97 0.94
C VAL A 575 22.98 11.81 -0.51
N GLU A 576 24.23 11.41 -0.78
CA GLU A 576 24.65 11.09 -2.17
C GLU A 576 25.55 9.85 -2.30
N PRO A 577 25.24 8.87 -3.20
CA PRO A 577 26.21 7.90 -3.64
C PRO A 577 27.03 8.42 -4.83
N LEU A 578 28.36 8.32 -4.65
CA LEU A 578 29.45 8.23 -5.63
C LEU A 578 29.13 8.53 -7.11
N ARG A 579 29.64 9.66 -7.61
CA ARG A 579 30.09 9.80 -9.01
C ARG A 579 31.53 10.31 -9.02
N TRP A 580 32.36 9.69 -9.87
CA TRP A 580 33.60 10.13 -10.54
C TRP A 580 34.71 9.06 -10.49
N PHE A 581 34.79 8.25 -11.55
CA PHE A 581 36.07 7.77 -12.10
C PHE A 581 36.44 8.63 -13.31
N ARG A 582 37.69 9.10 -13.37
CA ARG A 582 38.36 9.45 -14.63
C ARG A 582 39.68 8.66 -14.71
N PRO A 583 40.05 8.15 -15.90
CA PRO A 583 41.20 7.28 -16.06
C PRO A 583 42.51 8.07 -16.06
N LEU A 584 43.56 7.43 -15.56
CA LEU A 584 44.94 7.89 -15.72
C LEU A 584 45.41 7.63 -17.17
N GLY A 585 45.77 8.72 -17.82
CA GLY A 585 46.60 8.81 -19.03
C GLY A 585 47.34 10.13 -19.00
#